data_AF-A0A1I4EXR3-F1
#
_entry.id   AF-A0A1I4EXR3-F1
#
_cell.length_a   1.000
_cell.length_b   1.000
_cell.length_c   1.000
_cell.angle_alpha   90.00
_cell.angle_beta   90.00
_cell.angle_gamma   90.00
#
_symmetry.space_group_name_H-M   'P 1'
#
loop_
_entity.id
_entity.type
_entity.pdbx_description
1 polymer ?
#
loop_
_entity_poly.entity_id
_entity_poly.type
_entity_poly.pdbx_seq_one_letter_code
_entity_poly.pdbx_strand_id
1 'polypeptide(L)'
;MSTIHWARPDIAGDVLAIARDRHAAPPREIRIRPELHACMLAQLDPAARAAVERGTLGAPPGVPLVVDPELPAFPGFEVVRARPAGPRVHAA
;
A
#
# COMPACT_ATOMS: atom_id res chain seq x y z
N MET A 1 7.06 -5.14 -36.85
CA MET A 1 6.25 -6.04 -35.98
C MET A 1 6.38 -5.51 -34.57
N SER A 2 5.37 -4.79 -34.06
CA SER A 2 5.43 -4.16 -32.75
C SER A 2 5.22 -5.23 -31.68
N THR A 3 6.28 -5.60 -30.97
CA THR A 3 6.21 -6.48 -29.82
C THR A 3 5.40 -5.79 -28.72
N ILE A 4 4.39 -6.48 -28.19
CA ILE A 4 3.52 -5.94 -27.16
C ILE A 4 4.34 -5.80 -25.87
N HIS A 5 4.35 -4.59 -25.33
CA HIS A 5 5.29 -4.01 -24.37
C HIS A 5 4.75 -4.07 -22.94
N TRP A 6 4.13 -5.19 -22.56
CA TRP A 6 3.60 -5.35 -21.20
C TRP A 6 4.76 -5.36 -20.20
N ALA A 7 4.97 -4.22 -19.54
CA ALA A 7 5.86 -4.12 -18.41
C ALA A 7 5.39 -5.09 -17.31
N ARG A 8 6.35 -5.65 -16.56
CA ARG A 8 6.04 -6.48 -15.40
C ARG A 8 5.18 -5.68 -14.42
N PRO A 9 4.12 -6.27 -13.82
CA PRO A 9 3.31 -5.58 -12.82
C PRO A 9 4.17 -5.08 -11.65
N ASP A 10 3.98 -3.83 -11.25
CA ASP A 10 4.65 -3.20 -10.10
C ASP A 10 3.68 -3.17 -8.91
N ILE A 11 3.68 -4.25 -8.13
CA ILE A 11 2.74 -4.40 -7.01
C ILE A 11 2.92 -3.29 -5.98
N ALA A 12 4.17 -2.93 -5.68
CA ALA A 12 4.46 -1.89 -4.69
C ALA A 12 4.01 -0.51 -5.18
N GLY A 13 4.29 -0.18 -6.44
CA GLY A 13 3.85 1.06 -7.09
C GLY A 13 2.34 1.18 -7.14
N ASP A 14 1.64 0.12 -7.56
CA ASP A 14 0.18 0.10 -7.70
C ASP A 14 -0.52 0.29 -6.33
N VAL A 15 -0.09 -0.48 -5.31
CA VAL A 15 -0.64 -0.37 -3.96
C VAL A 15 -0.37 1.03 -3.38
N LEU A 16 0.83 1.57 -3.59
CA LEU A 16 1.19 2.89 -3.08
C LEU A 16 0.42 4.02 -3.79
N ALA A 17 0.18 3.89 -5.11
CA ALA A 17 -0.61 4.83 -5.88
C ALA A 17 -2.06 4.91 -5.35
N ILE A 18 -2.66 3.76 -5.03
CA ILE A 18 -3.99 3.70 -4.42
C ILE A 18 -3.97 4.30 -3.00
N ALA A 19 -2.97 3.95 -2.18
CA ALA A 19 -2.85 4.48 -0.83
C ALA A 19 -2.74 6.02 -0.81
N ARG A 20 -1.98 6.57 -1.76
CA ARG A 20 -1.70 8.01 -1.91
C ARG A 20 -2.68 8.76 -2.83
N ASP A 21 -3.85 8.19 -3.11
CA ASP A 21 -4.90 8.91 -3.82
C ASP A 21 -5.22 10.25 -3.13
N ARG A 22 -5.00 11.35 -3.85
CA ARG A 22 -5.19 12.73 -3.37
C ARG A 22 -6.65 13.08 -3.08
N HIS A 23 -7.58 12.30 -3.62
CA HIS A 23 -9.02 12.51 -3.43
C HIS A 23 -9.58 11.68 -2.27
N ALA A 24 -8.76 10.84 -1.65
CA ALA A 24 -9.15 10.02 -0.51
C ALA A 24 -8.54 10.54 0.80
N ALA A 25 -9.12 10.11 1.93
CA ALA A 25 -8.54 10.41 3.24
C ALA A 25 -7.11 9.84 3.38
N PRO A 26 -6.24 10.47 4.19
CA PRO A 26 -4.87 10.00 4.36
C PRO A 26 -4.81 8.52 4.78
N PRO A 27 -3.89 7.72 4.20
CA PRO A 27 -3.73 6.34 4.60
C PRO A 27 -3.16 6.27 6.03
N ARG A 28 -3.75 5.41 6.86
CA ARG A 28 -3.25 5.10 8.20
C ARG A 28 -2.33 3.89 8.17
N GLU A 29 -2.72 2.87 7.42
CA GLU A 29 -2.01 1.60 7.24
C GLU A 29 -2.47 0.93 5.94
N ILE A 30 -1.63 0.06 5.39
CA ILE A 30 -1.98 -0.88 4.32
C ILE A 30 -1.94 -2.27 4.93
N ARG A 31 -3.01 -3.03 4.74
CA ARG A 31 -3.04 -4.45 5.07
C ARG A 31 -2.84 -5.25 3.80
N ILE A 32 -2.05 -6.31 3.87
CA ILE A 32 -1.70 -7.13 2.72
C ILE A 32 -1.71 -8.60 3.09
N ARG A 33 -2.24 -9.45 2.21
CA ARG A 33 -2.16 -10.89 2.40
C ARG A 33 -0.71 -11.39 2.32
N PRO A 34 -0.37 -12.48 3.04
CA PRO A 34 0.97 -13.07 3.01
C PRO A 34 1.46 -13.41 1.60
N GLU A 35 0.58 -13.92 0.73
CA GLU A 35 0.94 -14.35 -0.61
C GLU A 35 1.30 -13.16 -1.51
N LEU A 36 0.49 -12.09 -1.45
CA LEU A 36 0.74 -10.87 -2.21
C LEU A 36 1.99 -10.13 -1.68
N HIS A 37 2.20 -10.15 -0.36
CA HIS A 37 3.41 -9.60 0.26
C HIS A 37 4.67 -10.34 -0.20
N ALA A 38 4.65 -11.67 -0.28
CA ALA A 38 5.77 -12.45 -0.80
C ALA A 38 6.07 -12.12 -2.27
N CYS A 39 5.03 -11.97 -3.09
CA CYS A 39 5.18 -11.52 -4.48
C CYS A 39 5.79 -10.11 -4.57
N MET A 40 5.37 -9.18 -3.72
CA MET A 40 5.92 -7.83 -3.63
C MET A 40 7.40 -7.87 -3.25
N LEU A 41 7.79 -8.59 -2.20
CA LEU A 41 9.20 -8.71 -1.78
C LEU A 41 10.11 -9.29 -2.87
N ALA A 42 9.58 -10.17 -3.73
CA ALA A 42 10.30 -10.75 -4.86
C ALA A 42 10.50 -9.77 -6.04
N GLN A 43 9.86 -8.60 -6.02
CA GLN A 43 9.97 -7.56 -7.04
C GLN A 43 10.89 -6.40 -6.64
N LEU A 44 11.14 -6.23 -5.33
CA LEU A 44 11.84 -5.07 -4.79
C LEU A 44 13.36 -5.22 -4.83
N ASP A 45 14.04 -4.09 -5.01
CA ASP A 45 15.48 -3.99 -4.71
C ASP A 45 15.74 -4.17 -3.21
N PRO A 46 16.99 -4.44 -2.79
CA PRO A 46 17.31 -4.71 -1.38
C PRO A 46 16.93 -3.59 -0.40
N ALA A 47 17.03 -2.32 -0.81
CA ALA A 47 16.74 -1.20 0.08
C ALA A 47 15.23 -1.03 0.30
N ALA A 48 14.46 -1.10 -0.78
CA ALA A 48 13.00 -1.07 -0.72
C ALA A 48 12.46 -2.31 0.01
N ARG A 49 13.04 -3.48 -0.25
CA ARG A 49 12.70 -4.73 0.45
C ARG A 49 12.90 -4.62 1.96
N ALA A 50 14.05 -4.08 2.39
CA ALA A 50 14.32 -3.91 3.81
C ALA A 50 13.33 -2.94 4.50
N ALA A 51 12.81 -1.93 3.78
CA ALA A 51 11.77 -1.05 4.31
C ALA A 51 10.43 -1.78 4.49
N VAL A 52 10.05 -2.62 3.52
CA VAL A 52 8.84 -3.43 3.57
C VAL A 52 8.91 -4.48 4.68
N GLU A 53 10.05 -5.15 4.84
CA GLU A 53 10.29 -6.10 5.94
C GLU A 53 10.23 -5.44 7.33
N ARG A 54 10.52 -4.13 7.43
CA ARG A 54 10.30 -3.31 8.64
C ARG A 54 8.86 -2.81 8.80
N GLY A 55 7.94 -3.23 7.93
CA GLY A 55 6.52 -2.87 7.99
C GLY A 55 6.22 -1.47 7.44
N THR A 56 6.97 -1.00 6.43
CA THR A 56 6.70 0.30 5.79
C THR A 56 6.80 0.24 4.27
N LEU A 57 5.86 0.87 3.57
CA LEU A 57 5.85 0.96 2.11
C LEU A 57 6.04 2.39 1.61
N GLY A 58 6.95 2.56 0.65
CA GLY A 58 7.23 3.84 -0.02
C GLY A 58 8.26 4.74 0.70
N ALA A 59 8.56 5.87 0.07
CA ALA A 59 9.51 6.85 0.60
C ALA A 59 8.98 7.57 1.86
N PRO A 60 9.86 8.00 2.79
CA PRO A 60 9.49 8.71 4.01
C PRO A 60 8.59 9.95 3.78
N PRO A 61 7.52 10.14 4.57
CA PRO A 61 6.98 9.18 5.53
C PRO A 61 6.30 8.01 4.79
N GLY A 62 6.80 6.79 5.01
CA GLY A 62 6.23 5.57 4.45
C GLY A 62 4.87 5.26 5.06
N VAL A 63 4.05 4.49 4.36
CA VAL A 63 2.76 4.03 4.89
C VAL A 63 3.02 2.74 5.70
N PRO A 64 2.53 2.63 6.95
CA PRO A 64 2.63 1.39 7.71
C PRO A 64 2.02 0.22 6.93
N LEU A 65 2.73 -0.91 6.90
CA LEU A 65 2.33 -2.12 6.19
C LEU A 65 2.18 -3.26 7.18
N VAL A 66 1.01 -3.91 7.16
CA VAL A 66 0.65 -5.02 8.05
C VAL A 66 0.31 -6.24 7.22
N VAL A 67 0.91 -7.38 7.54
CA VAL A 67 0.52 -8.65 6.93
C VAL A 67 -0.71 -9.18 7.65
N ASP A 68 -1.80 -9.39 6.91
CA ASP A 68 -3.11 -9.82 7.42
C ASP A 68 -3.61 -11.05 6.63
N PRO A 69 -3.56 -12.26 7.21
CA PRO A 69 -4.01 -13.48 6.55
C PRO A 69 -5.54 -13.57 6.39
N GLU A 70 -6.30 -12.78 7.14
CA GLU A 70 -7.77 -12.81 7.14
C GLU A 70 -8.37 -11.98 6.00
N LEU A 71 -7.56 -11.20 5.27
CA LEU A 71 -8.01 -10.45 4.12
C LEU A 71 -8.57 -11.37 3.00
N PRO A 72 -9.58 -10.93 2.25
CA PRO A 72 -10.06 -11.66 1.07
C PRO A 72 -8.93 -11.91 0.06
N ALA A 73 -8.99 -13.05 -0.64
CA ALA A 73 -7.98 -13.45 -1.63
C ALA A 73 -7.83 -12.44 -2.78
N PHE A 74 -8.90 -11.72 -3.12
CA PHE A 74 -8.88 -10.65 -4.10
C PHE A 74 -9.58 -9.40 -3.55
N PRO A 75 -8.95 -8.21 -3.59
CA PRO A 75 -7.67 -7.91 -4.25
C PRO A 75 -6.42 -8.30 -3.45
N GLY A 76 -6.56 -8.88 -2.25
CA GLY A 76 -5.43 -9.32 -1.43
C GLY A 76 -4.73 -8.20 -0.65
N PHE A 77 -5.27 -6.97 -0.67
CA PHE A 77 -4.83 -5.85 0.16
C PHE A 77 -6.00 -4.91 0.48
N GLU A 78 -5.82 -4.09 1.51
CA GLU A 78 -6.75 -3.03 1.89
C GLU A 78 -5.97 -1.78 2.34
N VAL A 79 -6.42 -0.60 1.92
CA VAL A 79 -5.90 0.69 2.44
C VAL A 79 -6.84 1.18 3.52
N VAL A 80 -6.40 1.10 4.77
CA VAL A 80 -7.15 1.63 5.91
C VAL A 80 -6.84 3.11 6.04
N ARG A 81 -7.87 3.95 5.96
CA ARG A 81 -7.72 5.41 5.96
C ARG A 81 -8.10 6.02 7.30
N ALA A 82 -7.53 7.18 7.57
CA ALA A 82 -7.95 7.99 8.70
C ALA A 82 -9.43 8.34 8.56
N ARG A 83 -10.17 8.28 9.68
CA ARG A 83 -11.56 8.78 9.71
C ARG A 83 -11.53 10.27 9.35
N PRO A 84 -12.48 10.77 8.54
CA PRO A 84 -12.63 12.20 8.36
C PRO A 84 -12.76 12.86 9.73
N ALA A 85 -11.89 13.84 10.04
CA ALA A 85 -12.11 14.68 11.20
C ALA A 85 -13.44 15.40 10.95
N GLY A 86 -14.48 15.05 11.72
CA GLY A 86 -15.75 15.76 11.68
C GLY A 86 -15.53 17.26 11.96
N PRO A 87 -16.50 18.13 11.64
CA PRO A 87 -16.38 19.55 11.94
C PRO A 87 -16.02 19.72 13.42
N ARG A 88 -14.89 20.39 13.68
CA ARG A 88 -14.59 20.90 15.01
C ARG A 88 -15.73 21.84 15.38
N VAL A 89 -16.64 21.38 16.23
CA VAL A 89 -17.52 22.28 16.98
C VAL A 89 -16.60 23.15 17.82
N HIS A 90 -16.31 24.35 17.33
CA HIS A 90 -15.81 25.42 18.16
C HIS A 90 -16.92 25.71 19.17
N ALA A 91 -16.77 25.18 20.40
CA ALA A 91 -17.58 25.62 21.51
C ALA A 91 -17.33 27.12 21.68
N ALA A 92 -18.42 27.88 21.61
CA ALA A 92 -18.48 29.32 21.78
C ALA A 92 -18.11 29.75 23.22
#